data_AF-A0A7C5ZYC1-F1
#
_entry.id   AF-A0A7C5ZYC1-F1
#
_cell.length_a   1.000
_cell.length_b   1.000
_cell.length_c   1.000
_cell.angle_alpha   90.00
_cell.angle_beta   90.00
_cell.angle_gamma   90.00
#
_symmetry.space_group_name_H-M   'P 1'
#
loop_
_entity.id
_entity.type
_entity.pdbx_description
1 polymer ?
#
loop_
_entity_poly.entity_id
_entity_poly.type
_entity_poly.pdbx_seq_one_letter_code
_entity_poly.pdbx_strand_id
1 'polypeptide(L)'
;YSNVNFILFHGGYPWIRETAAVAMSFRNVYIDFCWLPIISLSACRLLLREVVELGLSSRAMWGGDCWVAEATYGALKLFKNLLSEVLSRMVGRSYLKFNEALEIASRILSENAVQTFNI
;
A
#
# COMPACT_ATOMS: atom_id res chain seq x y z
N TYR A 1 -9.93 -10.09 19.06
CA TYR A 1 -8.98 -9.03 19.48
C TYR A 1 -9.33 -7.72 18.78
N SER A 2 -10.35 -6.98 19.24
CA SER A 2 -10.80 -5.74 18.57
C SER A 2 -9.88 -4.54 18.82
N ASN A 3 -9.09 -4.57 19.90
CA ASN A 3 -8.21 -3.47 20.32
C ASN A 3 -6.76 -3.66 19.86
N VAL A 4 -6.51 -4.66 19.01
CA VAL A 4 -5.18 -4.96 18.46
C VAL A 4 -5.21 -4.65 16.98
N ASN A 5 -4.25 -3.87 16.52
CA ASN A 5 -4.05 -3.63 15.09
C ASN A 5 -3.24 -4.78 14.49
N PHE A 6 -3.69 -5.30 13.36
CA PHE A 6 -3.01 -6.34 12.60
C PHE A 6 -2.47 -5.74 11.30
N ILE A 7 -1.17 -5.90 11.05
CA ILE A 7 -0.51 -5.42 9.84
C ILE A 7 -0.10 -6.63 9.03
N LEU A 8 -0.64 -6.74 7.81
CA LEU A 8 -0.36 -7.84 6.90
C LEU A 8 0.75 -7.44 5.94
N PHE A 9 1.94 -7.99 6.18
CA PHE A 9 3.15 -7.70 5.43
C PHE A 9 3.12 -8.29 4.02
N HIS A 10 3.93 -7.71 3.13
CA HIS A 10 4.11 -8.18 1.76
C HIS A 10 2.82 -8.20 0.93
N GLY A 11 1.83 -7.40 1.33
CA GLY A 11 0.47 -7.46 0.82
C GLY A 11 -0.17 -8.85 0.94
N GLY A 12 0.36 -9.71 1.82
CA GLY A 12 0.03 -11.12 1.97
C GLY A 12 0.31 -12.00 0.76
N TYR A 13 1.30 -11.64 -0.06
CA TYR A 13 1.72 -12.46 -1.21
C TYR A 13 1.95 -13.94 -0.83
N PRO A 14 1.50 -14.90 -1.66
CA PRO A 14 0.81 -14.72 -2.95
C PRO A 14 -0.71 -14.43 -2.86
N TRP A 15 -1.31 -14.44 -1.67
CA TRP A 15 -2.74 -14.27 -1.41
C TRP A 15 -3.16 -12.80 -1.23
N ILE A 16 -2.81 -11.98 -2.22
CA ILE A 16 -3.03 -10.52 -2.14
C ILE A 16 -4.52 -10.15 -2.08
N ARG A 17 -5.39 -10.95 -2.68
CA ARG A 17 -6.84 -10.69 -2.71
C ARG A 17 -7.53 -11.09 -1.42
N GLU A 18 -7.10 -12.19 -0.83
CA GLU A 18 -7.54 -12.63 0.48
C GLU A 18 -7.12 -11.59 1.53
N THR A 19 -5.92 -11.05 1.43
CA THR A 19 -5.44 -9.95 2.27
C THR A 19 -6.33 -8.71 2.14
N ALA A 20 -6.64 -8.30 0.90
CA ALA A 20 -7.56 -7.20 0.65
C ALA A 20 -8.98 -7.47 1.18
N ALA A 21 -9.49 -8.69 1.02
CA ALA A 21 -10.81 -9.10 1.52
C ALA A 21 -10.88 -9.09 3.05
N VAL A 22 -9.82 -9.55 3.73
CA VAL A 22 -9.71 -9.48 5.20
C VAL A 22 -9.63 -8.03 5.67
N ALA A 23 -8.80 -7.19 5.03
CA ALA A 23 -8.71 -5.77 5.35
C ALA A 23 -10.04 -5.03 5.12
N MET A 24 -10.77 -5.37 4.06
CA MET A 24 -12.12 -4.85 3.83
C MET A 24 -13.10 -5.24 4.94
N SER A 25 -12.97 -6.46 5.45
CA SER A 25 -13.89 -7.01 6.47
C SER A 25 -13.61 -6.49 7.88
N PHE A 26 -12.35 -6.21 8.23
CA PHE A 26 -11.94 -5.85 9.60
C PHE A 26 -11.27 -4.48 9.65
N ARG A 27 -11.83 -3.56 10.45
CA ARG A 27 -11.35 -2.18 10.56
C ARG A 27 -9.93 -2.05 11.14
N ASN A 28 -9.53 -3.00 11.98
CA ASN A 28 -8.23 -3.06 12.64
C ASN A 28 -7.18 -3.87 11.86
N VAL A 29 -7.43 -4.15 10.58
CA VAL A 29 -6.46 -4.80 9.68
C VAL A 29 -5.94 -3.78 8.67
N TYR A 30 -4.62 -3.74 8.55
CA TYR A 30 -3.86 -2.87 7.68
C TYR A 30 -3.03 -3.69 6.70
N ILE A 31 -2.76 -3.12 5.53
CA ILE A 31 -1.95 -3.73 4.48
C ILE A 31 -0.61 -3.01 4.42
N ASP A 32 0.48 -3.76 4.51
CA ASP A 32 1.83 -3.23 4.27
C ASP A 32 2.42 -3.81 2.99
N PHE A 33 2.84 -2.95 2.08
CA PHE A 33 3.44 -3.29 0.78
C PHE A 33 4.91 -3.72 0.87
N CYS A 34 5.48 -3.82 2.06
CA CYS A 34 6.86 -4.20 2.32
C CYS A 34 7.30 -5.38 1.47
N TRP A 35 8.43 -5.29 0.81
CA TRP A 35 8.97 -6.26 -0.16
C TRP A 35 8.09 -6.62 -1.37
N LEU A 36 6.78 -6.37 -1.38
CA LEU A 36 5.94 -6.67 -2.54
C LEU A 36 6.46 -6.08 -3.87
N PRO A 37 6.98 -4.83 -3.94
CA PRO A 37 7.55 -4.30 -5.18
C PRO A 37 8.85 -4.99 -5.61
N ILE A 38 9.57 -5.69 -4.73
CA ILE A 38 10.77 -6.47 -5.10
C ILE A 38 10.44 -7.96 -5.37
N ILE A 39 9.38 -8.49 -4.74
CA ILE A 39 8.89 -9.86 -4.96
C ILE A 39 8.18 -9.97 -6.31
N SER A 40 7.20 -9.09 -6.56
CA SER A 40 6.39 -9.12 -7.77
C SER A 40 5.81 -7.76 -8.09
N LEU A 41 6.38 -7.11 -9.11
CA LEU A 41 5.88 -5.85 -9.64
C LEU A 41 4.41 -5.96 -10.09
N SER A 42 4.02 -7.12 -10.63
CA SER A 42 2.66 -7.38 -11.11
C SER A 42 1.67 -7.48 -9.95
N ALA A 43 2.02 -8.22 -8.89
CA ALA A 43 1.18 -8.32 -7.70
C ALA A 43 1.06 -6.98 -6.98
N CYS A 44 2.17 -6.22 -6.87
CA CYS A 44 2.16 -4.88 -6.28
C CYS A 44 1.22 -3.93 -7.03
N ARG A 45 1.27 -3.91 -8.38
CA ARG A 45 0.36 -3.08 -9.19
C ARG A 45 -1.10 -3.46 -8.99
N LEU A 46 -1.39 -4.77 -9.00
CA LEU A 46 -2.74 -5.27 -8.84
C LEU A 46 -3.30 -4.91 -7.46
N LEU A 47 -2.54 -5.17 -6.40
CA LEU A 47 -2.96 -4.86 -5.04
C LEU A 47 -3.09 -3.35 -4.82
N LEU A 48 -2.19 -2.51 -5.34
CA LEU A 48 -2.31 -1.05 -5.27
C LEU A 48 -3.62 -0.57 -5.89
N ARG A 49 -3.99 -1.10 -7.05
CA ARG A 49 -5.26 -0.76 -7.70
C ARG A 49 -6.45 -1.21 -6.85
N GLU A 50 -6.45 -2.45 -6.39
CA GLU A 50 -7.56 -3.01 -5.59
C GLU A 50 -7.68 -2.30 -4.22
N VAL A 51 -6.58 -1.88 -3.59
CA VAL A 51 -6.59 -1.07 -2.36
C VAL A 51 -7.34 0.24 -2.57
N VAL A 52 -7.12 0.93 -3.69
CA VAL A 52 -7.83 2.18 -3.98
C VAL A 52 -9.29 1.91 -4.35
N GLU A 53 -9.56 0.92 -5.19
CA GLU A 53 -10.92 0.52 -5.61
C GLU A 53 -11.80 0.10 -4.43
N LEU A 54 -11.21 -0.54 -3.41
CA LEU A 54 -11.89 -0.99 -2.19
C LEU A 54 -11.95 0.08 -1.08
N GLY A 55 -11.43 1.29 -1.32
CA GLY A 55 -11.41 2.36 -0.32
C GLY A 55 -10.51 2.07 0.89
N LEU A 56 -9.46 1.26 0.70
CA LEU A 56 -8.52 0.85 1.75
C LEU A 56 -7.30 1.78 1.86
N SER A 57 -7.25 2.88 1.10
CA SER A 57 -6.11 3.79 1.05
C SER A 57 -5.67 4.36 2.40
N SER A 58 -6.59 4.53 3.38
CA SER A 58 -6.27 5.00 4.74
C SER A 58 -5.74 3.91 5.68
N ARG A 59 -5.72 2.65 5.21
CA ARG A 59 -5.27 1.47 5.96
C ARG A 59 -4.20 0.69 5.20
N ALA A 60 -3.55 1.34 4.25
CA ALA A 60 -2.47 0.77 3.46
C ALA A 60 -1.20 1.60 3.65
N MET A 61 -0.05 0.96 3.79
CA MET A 61 1.23 1.61 4.05
C MET A 61 2.38 0.88 3.34
N TRP A 62 3.55 1.50 3.29
CA TRP A 62 4.76 0.87 2.76
C TRP A 62 5.88 0.89 3.78
N GLY A 63 6.45 -0.29 4.07
CA GLY A 63 7.70 -0.46 4.81
C GLY A 63 8.87 -0.95 3.92
N GLY A 64 10.10 -0.60 4.31
CA GLY A 64 11.30 -1.09 3.63
C GLY A 64 11.66 -2.53 4.01
N ASP A 65 11.76 -2.80 5.31
CA ASP A 65 12.26 -4.07 5.93
C ASP A 65 13.48 -4.67 5.22
N CYS A 66 14.39 -3.80 4.75
CA CYS A 66 15.57 -4.24 4.03
C CYS A 66 16.77 -4.29 4.98
N TRP A 67 17.64 -5.29 4.78
CA TRP A 67 18.85 -5.46 5.59
C TRP A 67 19.89 -4.34 5.39
N VAL A 68 19.93 -3.73 4.19
CA VAL A 68 20.90 -2.69 3.83
C VAL A 68 20.21 -1.46 3.25
N ALA A 69 20.83 -0.29 3.41
CA ALA A 69 20.27 1.00 3.02
C ALA A 69 20.02 1.10 1.50
N GLU A 70 20.90 0.52 0.70
CA GLU A 70 20.79 0.48 -0.76
C GLU A 70 19.56 -0.29 -1.22
N ALA A 71 19.24 -1.39 -0.53
CA ALA A 71 18.04 -2.17 -0.79
C ALA A 71 16.78 -1.38 -0.39
N THR A 72 16.78 -0.69 0.75
CA THR A 72 15.68 0.21 1.15
C THR A 72 15.44 1.29 0.08
N TYR A 73 16.52 1.93 -0.38
CA TYR A 73 16.43 2.98 -1.41
C TYR A 73 15.87 2.42 -2.73
N GLY A 74 16.38 1.27 -3.18
CA GLY A 74 15.89 0.59 -4.38
C GLY A 74 14.42 0.20 -4.29
N ALA A 75 14.01 -0.41 -3.19
CA ALA A 75 12.63 -0.82 -2.95
C ALA A 75 11.68 0.39 -2.89
N LEU A 76 12.06 1.48 -2.23
CA LEU A 76 11.28 2.72 -2.17
C LEU A 76 11.10 3.33 -3.56
N LYS A 77 12.19 3.38 -4.35
CA LYS A 77 12.16 3.93 -5.71
C LYS A 77 11.23 3.12 -6.60
N LEU A 78 11.29 1.78 -6.53
CA LEU A 78 10.36 0.90 -7.24
C LEU A 78 8.92 1.14 -6.80
N PHE A 79 8.66 1.18 -5.50
CA PHE A 79 7.32 1.40 -4.98
C PHE A 79 6.72 2.73 -5.44
N LYS A 80 7.47 3.84 -5.34
CA LYS A 80 7.03 5.16 -5.82
C LYS A 80 6.68 5.15 -7.31
N ASN A 81 7.46 4.46 -8.14
CA ASN A 81 7.16 4.33 -9.57
C ASN A 81 5.84 3.58 -9.80
N LEU A 82 5.63 2.46 -9.11
CA LEU A 82 4.40 1.67 -9.23
C LEU A 82 3.17 2.42 -8.72
N LEU A 83 3.29 3.09 -7.57
CA LEU A 83 2.23 3.90 -6.98
C LEU A 83 1.83 5.04 -7.93
N SER A 84 2.82 5.76 -8.47
CA SER A 84 2.58 6.82 -9.46
C SER A 84 1.95 6.28 -10.75
N GLU A 85 2.40 5.13 -11.26
CA GLU A 85 1.84 4.48 -12.44
C GLU A 85 0.36 4.11 -12.24
N VAL A 86 0.00 3.52 -11.10
CA VAL A 86 -1.39 3.14 -10.80
C VAL A 86 -2.28 4.37 -10.64
N LEU A 87 -1.86 5.33 -9.81
CA LEU A 87 -2.66 6.52 -9.53
C LEU A 87 -2.83 7.41 -10.76
N SER A 88 -1.77 7.61 -11.56
CA SER A 88 -1.85 8.37 -12.80
C SER A 88 -2.81 7.75 -13.82
N ARG A 89 -2.85 6.42 -13.93
CA ARG A 89 -3.85 5.73 -14.76
C ARG A 89 -5.27 5.95 -14.27
N MET A 90 -5.49 5.94 -12.95
CA MET A 90 -6.82 6.20 -12.36
C MET A 90 -7.26 7.65 -12.61
N VAL A 91 -6.34 8.61 -12.51
CA VAL A 91 -6.60 10.01 -12.88
C VAL A 91 -6.91 10.14 -14.38
N GLY A 92 -6.13 9.51 -15.25
CA GLY A 92 -6.34 9.54 -16.70
C GLY A 92 -7.66 8.89 -17.14
N ARG A 93 -8.25 8.02 -16.31
CA ARG A 93 -9.59 7.43 -16.50
C ARG A 93 -10.70 8.15 -15.74
N SER A 94 -10.39 9.28 -15.11
CA SER A 94 -11.33 10.06 -14.29
C SER A 94 -11.94 9.29 -13.11
N TYR A 95 -11.28 8.23 -12.63
CA TYR A 95 -11.66 7.55 -11.38
C TYR A 95 -11.23 8.35 -10.13
N LEU A 96 -10.17 9.14 -10.27
CA LEU A 96 -9.67 10.05 -9.24
C LEU A 96 -9.42 11.42 -9.86
N LYS A 97 -9.58 12.46 -9.05
CA LYS A 97 -8.99 13.78 -9.32
C LYS A 97 -7.49 13.72 -8.98
N PHE A 98 -6.71 14.61 -9.59
CA PHE A 98 -5.27 14.67 -9.36
C PHE A 98 -4.92 14.88 -7.88
N ASN A 99 -5.64 15.76 -7.20
CA ASN A 99 -5.49 16.05 -5.78
C ASN A 99 -5.87 14.86 -4.87
N GLU A 100 -6.87 14.06 -5.25
CA GLU A 100 -7.20 12.82 -4.51
C GLU A 100 -6.08 11.78 -4.66
N ALA A 101 -5.49 11.67 -5.86
CA ALA A 101 -4.33 10.82 -6.08
C ALA A 101 -3.11 11.24 -5.24
N LEU A 102 -2.83 12.55 -5.12
CA LEU A 102 -1.75 13.05 -4.26
C LEU A 102 -1.99 12.73 -2.79
N GLU A 103 -3.23 12.90 -2.31
CA GLU A 103 -3.60 12.54 -0.93
C GLU A 103 -3.36 11.05 -0.67
N ILE A 104 -3.86 10.18 -1.55
CA ILE A 104 -3.67 8.72 -1.44
C ILE A 104 -2.17 8.38 -1.41
N ALA A 105 -1.37 9.00 -2.27
CA ALA A 105 0.07 8.75 -2.31
C ALA A 105 0.76 9.16 -0.99
N SER A 106 0.43 10.33 -0.44
CA SER A 106 0.98 10.81 0.83
C SER A 106 0.63 9.89 1.99
N ARG A 107 -0.63 9.43 2.05
CA ARG A 107 -1.12 8.50 3.06
C ARG A 107 -0.38 7.18 3.05
N ILE A 108 -0.27 6.55 1.87
CA ILE A 108 0.39 5.24 1.74
C ILE A 108 1.90 5.33 2.02
N LEU A 109 2.55 6.42 1.60
CA LEU A 109 4.00 6.57 1.77
C LEU A 109 4.43 6.98 3.17
N SER A 110 3.55 7.59 3.98
CA SER A 110 3.94 8.14 5.28
C SER A 110 2.79 8.22 6.28
N GLU A 111 1.74 8.98 5.99
CA GLU A 111 0.80 9.45 7.03
C GLU A 111 0.08 8.32 7.76
N ASN A 112 -0.27 7.24 7.04
CA ASN A 112 -0.93 6.09 7.67
C ASN A 112 0.00 5.37 8.66
N ALA A 113 1.30 5.27 8.34
CA ALA A 113 2.28 4.64 9.22
C ALA A 113 2.51 5.49 10.48
N VAL A 114 2.70 6.80 10.30
CA VAL A 114 2.79 7.80 11.39
C VAL A 114 1.60 7.66 12.34
N GLN A 115 0.38 7.65 11.80
CA GLN A 115 -0.84 7.50 12.60
C GLN A 115 -0.94 6.13 13.28
N THR A 116 -0.60 5.04 12.59
CA THR A 116 -0.77 3.67 13.11
C THR A 116 0.24 3.34 14.20
N PHE A 117 1.48 3.81 14.06
CA PHE A 117 2.56 3.56 15.01
C PHE A 117 2.72 4.65 16.07
N ASN A 118 1.98 5.75 15.95
CA ASN A 118 2.02 6.89 16.87
C ASN A 118 3.44 7.46 17.02
N ILE A 119 4.07 7.74 15.87
CA ILE A 119 5.43 8.30 15.73
C ILE A 119 5.41 9.67 15.06
#